data_AF-A0A3M2KW85-F1
#
_entry.id   AF-A0A3M2KW85-F1
#
_cell.length_a   1.000
_cell.length_b   1.000
_cell.length_c   1.000
_cell.angle_alpha   90.00
_cell.angle_beta   90.00
_cell.angle_gamma   90.00
#
_symmetry.space_group_name_H-M   'P 1'
#
loop_
_entity.id
_entity.type
_entity.pdbx_description
1 polymer ?
#
loop_
_entity_poly.entity_id
_entity_poly.type
_entity_poly.pdbx_seq_one_letter_code
_entity_poly.pdbx_strand_id
1 'polypeptide(L)'
;MDWRSTASRRAQDDLDNLLRDSLTLAGESLGATRSFAPFMLVIGVDGSKQLRRFEAEGADENTIRDTLTMDRDPRELRARATVYDVTARQPFPGDAIKVAAEHVEGVAIDLLVPYVVDQESVRIDMNSAYAAVAPARLWG
;
A
#
# COMPACT_ATOMS: atom_id res chain seq x y z
N MET A 1 -11.34 1.21 -14.78
CA MET A 1 -11.28 1.52 -13.35
C MET A 1 -12.56 2.23 -12.99
N ASP A 2 -13.42 1.60 -12.19
CA ASP A 2 -14.63 2.30 -11.72
C ASP A 2 -14.95 2.00 -10.26
N TRP A 3 -13.92 1.80 -9.42
CA TRP A 3 -14.13 1.67 -7.98
C TRP A 3 -14.59 3.00 -7.37
N ARG A 4 -14.20 4.13 -7.98
CA ARG A 4 -14.54 5.47 -7.52
C ARG A 4 -16.01 5.82 -7.74
N SER A 5 -16.67 5.28 -8.76
CA SER A 5 -18.10 5.53 -8.96
C SER A 5 -18.97 4.76 -7.96
N THR A 6 -18.48 3.62 -7.47
CA THR A 6 -19.21 2.74 -6.54
C THR A 6 -18.89 3.00 -5.07
N ALA A 7 -17.74 3.60 -4.76
CA ALA A 7 -17.29 3.89 -3.40
C ALA A 7 -17.99 5.13 -2.81
N SER A 8 -18.32 5.11 -1.51
CA SER A 8 -18.75 6.32 -0.82
C SER A 8 -17.65 7.38 -0.84
N ARG A 9 -18.01 8.66 -0.62
CA ARG A 9 -17.01 9.74 -0.51
C ARG A 9 -15.99 9.45 0.60
N ARG A 10 -16.43 8.86 1.71
CA ARG A 10 -15.54 8.48 2.82
C ARG A 10 -14.53 7.42 2.40
N ALA A 11 -14.98 6.37 1.70
CA ALA A 11 -14.10 5.34 1.19
C ALA A 11 -13.09 5.90 0.16
N GLN A 12 -13.54 6.82 -0.71
CA GLN A 12 -12.64 7.53 -1.63
C GLN A 12 -11.58 8.33 -0.89
N ASP A 13 -11.98 9.15 0.10
CA ASP A 13 -11.06 9.99 0.89
C ASP A 13 -10.06 9.13 1.69
N ASP A 14 -10.53 8.05 2.33
CA ASP A 14 -9.69 7.15 3.11
C ASP A 14 -8.66 6.43 2.21
N LEU A 15 -9.08 5.90 1.05
CA LEU A 15 -8.19 5.23 0.10
C LEU A 15 -7.19 6.20 -0.54
N ASP A 16 -7.62 7.40 -0.94
CA ASP A 16 -6.72 8.41 -1.49
C ASP A 16 -5.65 8.84 -0.48
N ASN A 17 -6.07 9.06 0.76
CA ASN A 17 -5.14 9.38 1.85
C ASN A 17 -4.15 8.25 2.09
N LEU A 18 -4.62 7.00 2.14
CA LEU A 18 -3.74 5.85 2.30
C LEU A 18 -2.73 5.74 1.15
N LEU A 19 -3.18 5.82 -0.10
CA LEU A 19 -2.29 5.75 -1.27
C LEU A 19 -1.24 6.86 -1.25
N ARG A 20 -1.64 8.10 -0.96
CA ARG A 20 -0.72 9.25 -0.86
C ARG A 20 0.29 9.06 0.27
N ASP A 21 -0.20 8.79 1.48
CA ASP A 21 0.64 8.68 2.68
C ASP A 21 1.60 7.47 2.56
N SER A 22 1.16 6.36 1.94
CA SER A 22 2.01 5.19 1.61
C SER A 22 3.16 5.56 0.68
N LEU A 23 2.89 6.28 -0.41
CA LEU A 23 3.94 6.66 -1.36
C LEU A 23 4.93 7.66 -0.78
N THR A 24 4.45 8.62 0.03
CA THR A 24 5.32 9.57 0.74
C THR A 24 6.29 8.83 1.66
N LEU A 25 5.79 7.94 2.53
CA LEU A 25 6.63 7.22 3.49
C LEU A 25 7.63 6.27 2.80
N ALA A 26 7.19 5.55 1.77
CA ALA A 26 8.10 4.70 0.99
C ALA A 26 9.17 5.54 0.28
N GLY A 27 8.80 6.69 -0.31
CA GLY A 27 9.72 7.59 -0.98
C GLY A 27 10.73 8.25 -0.05
N GLU A 28 10.31 8.66 1.16
CA GLU A 28 11.21 9.16 2.20
C GLU A 28 12.25 8.11 2.60
N SER A 29 11.81 6.87 2.83
CA SER A 29 12.70 5.76 3.15
C SER A 29 13.65 5.46 2.00
N LEU A 30 13.17 5.35 0.76
CA LEU A 30 14.03 5.15 -0.40
C LEU A 30 15.09 6.28 -0.52
N GLY A 31 14.69 7.54 -0.33
CA GLY A 31 15.61 8.67 -0.38
C GLY A 31 16.68 8.63 0.71
N ALA A 32 16.35 8.12 1.90
CA ALA A 32 17.27 8.06 3.04
C ALA A 32 18.16 6.81 3.04
N THR A 33 17.59 5.64 2.76
CA THR A 33 18.24 4.33 2.94
C THR A 33 18.40 3.54 1.66
N ARG A 34 17.93 4.05 0.51
CA ARG A 34 17.97 3.39 -0.82
C ARG A 34 17.15 2.10 -0.90
N SER A 35 16.35 1.83 0.12
CA SER A 35 15.42 0.71 0.27
C SER A 35 14.34 1.11 1.29
N PHE A 36 13.30 0.30 1.43
CA PHE A 36 12.35 0.46 2.54
C PHE A 36 11.85 -0.90 3.02
N ALA A 37 11.65 -1.03 4.33
CA ALA A 37 11.03 -2.21 4.90
C ALA A 37 9.51 -2.16 4.71
N PRO A 38 8.83 -3.31 4.55
CA PRO A 38 7.38 -3.35 4.42
C PRO A 38 6.66 -2.73 5.63
N PHE A 39 5.53 -2.10 5.38
CA PHE A 39 4.71 -1.49 6.43
C PHE A 39 3.23 -1.48 6.06
N MET A 40 2.38 -1.24 7.05
CA MET A 40 0.93 -1.10 6.88
C MET A 40 0.44 0.20 7.51
N LEU A 41 -0.27 0.99 6.73
CA LEU A 41 -1.09 2.10 7.23
C LEU A 41 -2.51 1.60 7.46
N VAL A 42 -3.10 1.98 8.58
CA VAL A 42 -4.49 1.61 8.92
C VAL A 42 -5.29 2.84 9.34
N ILE A 43 -6.58 2.81 9.03
CA ILE A 43 -7.56 3.80 9.48
C ILE A 43 -8.63 3.09 10.31
N GLY A 44 -8.76 3.50 11.57
CA GLY A 44 -9.76 3.00 12.49
C GLY A 44 -11.18 3.45 12.13
N VAL A 45 -12.18 2.74 12.65
CA VAL A 45 -13.60 3.13 12.55
C VAL A 45 -13.84 4.56 13.08
N ASP A 46 -13.07 4.97 14.07
CA ASP A 46 -13.05 6.31 14.68
C ASP A 46 -12.27 7.36 13.85
N GLY A 47 -11.48 6.92 12.86
CA GLY A 47 -10.64 7.78 12.02
C GLY A 47 -9.21 7.95 12.50
N SER A 48 -8.82 7.28 13.58
CA SER A 48 -7.43 7.20 14.00
C SER A 48 -6.58 6.57 12.88
N LYS A 49 -5.38 7.12 12.66
CA LYS A 49 -4.41 6.56 11.72
C LYS A 49 -3.26 5.94 12.50
N GLN A 50 -2.82 4.75 12.09
CA GLN A 50 -1.65 4.10 12.68
C GLN A 50 -0.74 3.51 11.60
N LEU A 51 0.56 3.49 11.88
CA LEU A 51 1.58 2.85 11.06
C LEU A 51 2.12 1.63 11.79
N ARG A 52 2.13 0.48 11.12
CA ARG A 52 2.67 -0.79 11.61
C ARG A 52 3.85 -1.18 10.72
N ARG A 53 5.00 -1.51 11.30
CA ARG A 53 6.22 -1.85 10.56
C ARG A 53 6.55 -3.33 10.69
N PHE A 54 7.12 -3.89 9.64
CA PHE A 54 7.64 -5.25 9.62
C PHE A 54 9.16 -5.19 9.50
N GLU A 55 9.89 -5.75 10.48
CA GLU A 55 11.35 -5.59 10.59
C GLU A 55 12.15 -6.78 10.04
N ALA A 56 11.54 -7.65 9.23
CA ALA A 56 12.24 -8.77 8.62
C ALA A 56 12.38 -8.60 7.09
N GLU A 57 13.55 -9.00 6.58
CA GLU A 57 13.86 -8.99 5.15
C GLU A 57 13.42 -10.30 4.49
N GLY A 58 13.10 -10.24 3.18
CA GLY A 58 12.89 -11.43 2.35
C GLY A 58 11.62 -12.23 2.62
N ALA A 59 10.71 -11.72 3.47
CA ALA A 59 9.40 -12.33 3.66
C ALA A 59 8.50 -12.08 2.44
N ASP A 60 7.66 -13.07 2.09
CA ASP A 60 6.67 -12.91 1.03
C ASP A 60 5.50 -12.00 1.47
N GLU A 61 4.72 -11.52 0.49
CA GLU A 61 3.61 -10.59 0.73
C GLU A 61 2.56 -11.13 1.72
N ASN A 62 2.32 -12.45 1.74
CA ASN A 62 1.35 -13.06 2.64
C ASN A 62 1.87 -13.07 4.06
N THR A 63 3.12 -13.48 4.28
CA THR A 63 3.77 -13.49 5.58
C THR A 63 3.81 -12.08 6.19
N ILE A 64 4.18 -11.08 5.38
CA ILE A 64 4.18 -9.67 5.80
C ILE A 64 2.77 -9.23 6.20
N ARG A 65 1.77 -9.47 5.33
CA ARG A 65 0.38 -9.08 5.56
C ARG A 65 -0.18 -9.72 6.82
N ASP A 66 0.01 -11.02 6.98
CA ASP A 66 -0.53 -11.79 8.10
C ASP A 66 0.13 -11.35 9.41
N THR A 67 1.41 -11.00 9.39
CA THR A 67 2.12 -10.47 10.57
C THR A 67 1.65 -9.06 10.94
N LEU A 68 1.36 -8.22 9.95
CA LEU A 68 0.92 -6.83 10.18
C LEU A 68 -0.59 -6.73 10.50
N THR A 69 -1.35 -7.79 10.21
CA THR A 69 -2.79 -7.88 10.51
C THR A 69 -2.99 -8.36 11.95
N MET A 70 -3.92 -7.74 12.65
CA MET A 70 -4.32 -8.14 14.00
C MET A 70 -5.73 -8.75 13.96
N ASP A 71 -6.02 -9.72 14.84
CA ASP A 71 -7.33 -10.41 14.90
C ASP A 71 -8.53 -9.47 15.03
N ARG A 72 -8.33 -8.29 15.64
CA ARG A 72 -9.36 -7.27 15.85
C ARG A 72 -9.59 -6.36 14.65
N ASP A 73 -8.69 -6.36 13.67
CA ASP A 73 -8.73 -5.45 12.52
C ASP A 73 -10.05 -5.47 11.74
N PRO A 74 -10.70 -6.62 11.47
CA PRO A 74 -11.97 -6.64 10.74
C PRO A 74 -13.08 -5.84 11.44
N ARG A 75 -12.99 -5.65 12.76
CA ARG A 75 -13.98 -4.94 13.60
C ARG A 75 -13.58 -3.50 13.92
N GLU A 76 -12.28 -3.23 13.98
CA GLU A 76 -11.74 -1.94 14.44
C GLU A 76 -11.29 -1.02 13.30
N LEU A 77 -11.01 -1.56 12.12
CA LEU A 77 -10.56 -0.78 10.98
C LEU A 77 -11.70 -0.54 9.99
N ARG A 78 -11.59 0.56 9.25
CA ARG A 78 -12.40 0.82 8.05
C ARG A 78 -11.58 0.83 6.78
N ALA A 79 -10.26 1.04 6.87
CA ALA A 79 -9.36 0.98 5.73
C ALA A 79 -7.96 0.53 6.14
N ARG A 80 -7.22 -0.10 5.21
CA ARG A 80 -5.79 -0.39 5.37
C ARG A 80 -5.06 -0.34 4.04
N ALA A 81 -3.75 -0.10 4.09
CA ALA A 81 -2.85 -0.23 2.96
C ALA A 81 -1.55 -0.89 3.40
N THR A 82 -1.22 -2.05 2.83
CA THR A 82 0.08 -2.70 3.03
C THR A 82 1.00 -2.32 1.89
N VAL A 83 2.22 -1.92 2.22
CA VAL A 83 3.21 -1.40 1.29
C VAL A 83 4.39 -2.35 1.23
N TYR A 84 4.78 -2.72 0.01
CA TYR A 84 5.83 -3.68 -0.28
C TYR A 84 6.81 -3.10 -1.28
N ASP A 85 8.08 -3.45 -1.11
CA ASP A 85 9.08 -3.40 -2.17
C ASP A 85 8.96 -4.70 -2.99
N VAL A 86 8.70 -4.58 -4.30
CA VAL A 86 8.54 -5.74 -5.19
C VAL A 86 9.28 -5.54 -6.50
N THR A 87 9.79 -6.63 -7.08
CA THR A 87 10.23 -6.64 -8.48
C THR A 87 9.05 -7.04 -9.38
N ALA A 88 8.44 -6.07 -10.05
CA ALA A 88 7.36 -6.28 -11.00
C ALA A 88 7.87 -6.92 -12.30
N ARG A 89 7.03 -7.78 -12.90
CA ARG A 89 7.22 -8.35 -14.25
C ARG A 89 6.25 -7.77 -15.27
N GLN A 90 5.07 -7.36 -14.79
CA GLN A 90 4.01 -6.69 -15.54
C GLN A 90 3.32 -5.69 -14.59
N PRO A 91 2.78 -4.57 -15.11
CA PRO A 91 2.76 -4.16 -16.52
C PRO A 91 4.11 -3.61 -17.02
N PHE A 92 5.07 -3.38 -16.12
CA PHE A 92 6.44 -3.00 -16.44
C PHE A 92 7.42 -3.94 -15.70
N PRO A 93 8.61 -4.18 -16.25
CA PRO A 93 9.68 -4.88 -15.54
C PRO A 93 10.45 -3.93 -14.62
N GLY A 94 10.85 -4.40 -13.43
CA GLY A 94 11.73 -3.68 -12.51
C GLY A 94 11.13 -3.47 -11.12
N ASP A 95 11.85 -2.75 -10.26
CA ASP A 95 11.43 -2.53 -8.89
C ASP A 95 10.29 -1.51 -8.79
N ALA A 96 9.39 -1.76 -7.85
CA ALA A 96 8.21 -0.94 -7.62
C ALA A 96 7.77 -0.94 -6.16
N ILE A 97 7.18 0.18 -5.78
CA ILE A 97 6.37 0.28 -4.58
C ILE A 97 5.01 -0.34 -4.90
N LYS A 98 4.66 -1.44 -4.26
CA LYS A 98 3.31 -1.99 -4.27
C LYS A 98 2.54 -1.50 -3.07
N VAL A 99 1.37 -0.89 -3.29
CA VAL A 99 0.41 -0.53 -2.24
C VAL A 99 -0.85 -1.37 -2.45
N ALA A 100 -1.08 -2.34 -1.56
CA ALA A 100 -2.31 -3.12 -1.52
C ALA A 100 -3.27 -2.47 -0.50
N ALA A 101 -4.20 -1.67 -1.01
CA ALA A 101 -5.16 -0.91 -0.22
C ALA A 101 -6.55 -1.54 -0.26
N GLU A 102 -7.27 -1.52 0.84
CA GLU A 102 -8.67 -1.94 0.91
C GLU A 102 -9.47 -1.13 1.93
N HIS A 103 -10.79 -1.08 1.72
CA HIS A 103 -11.76 -0.42 2.57
C HIS A 103 -12.90 -1.39 2.91
N VAL A 104 -13.48 -1.26 4.11
CA VAL A 104 -14.59 -2.10 4.63
C VAL A 104 -15.84 -2.06 3.77
N GLU A 105 -15.96 -1.06 2.89
CA GLU A 105 -17.04 -0.96 1.89
C GLU A 105 -16.83 -1.90 0.68
N GLY A 106 -15.86 -2.82 0.74
CA GLY A 106 -15.63 -3.82 -0.30
C GLY A 106 -14.75 -3.34 -1.46
N VAL A 107 -14.06 -2.20 -1.30
CA VAL A 107 -13.13 -1.68 -2.30
C VAL A 107 -11.74 -2.20 -1.99
N ALA A 108 -11.06 -2.80 -2.97
CA ALA A 108 -9.67 -3.20 -2.86
C ALA A 108 -8.89 -2.90 -4.15
N ILE A 109 -7.69 -2.37 -4.00
CA ILE A 109 -6.86 -1.81 -5.07
C ILE A 109 -5.41 -2.23 -4.82
N ASP A 110 -4.76 -2.76 -5.84
CA ASP A 110 -3.30 -2.88 -5.87
C ASP A 110 -2.76 -1.76 -6.77
N LEU A 111 -1.91 -0.89 -6.22
CA LEU A 111 -1.19 0.16 -6.93
C LEU A 111 0.28 -0.24 -7.02
N LEU A 112 0.85 -0.19 -8.23
CA LEU A 112 2.28 -0.36 -8.48
C LEU A 112 2.85 0.96 -8.98
N VAL A 113 3.91 1.45 -8.31
CA VAL A 113 4.64 2.65 -8.73
C VAL A 113 6.11 2.28 -8.93
N PRO A 114 6.61 2.28 -10.19
CA PRO A 114 8.01 1.96 -10.44
C PRO A 114 8.93 2.95 -9.75
N TYR A 115 10.10 2.47 -9.33
CA TYR A 115 11.19 3.33 -8.93
C TYR A 115 12.53 2.80 -9.42
N VAL A 116 13.51 3.68 -9.47
CA VAL A 116 14.89 3.37 -9.82
C VAL A 116 15.80 3.98 -8.77
N VAL A 117 16.75 3.18 -8.27
CA VAL A 117 17.77 3.61 -7.33
C VAL A 117 19.11 3.63 -8.06
N ASP A 118 19.55 4.83 -8.45
CA ASP A 118 20.86 5.06 -9.07
C ASP A 118 21.89 5.46 -7.99
N GLN A 119 23.19 5.46 -8.29
CA GLN A 119 24.25 5.74 -7.28
C GLN A 119 24.04 7.07 -6.52
N GLU A 120 23.48 8.08 -7.19
CA GLU A 120 23.33 9.44 -6.66
C GLU A 120 21.89 9.83 -6.33
N SER A 121 20.88 9.07 -6.79
CA SER A 121 19.48 9.48 -6.65
C SER A 121 18.50 8.31 -6.62
N VAL A 122 17.32 8.57 -6.04
CA VAL A 122 16.13 7.73 -6.19
C VAL A 122 15.13 8.48 -7.05
N ARG A 123 14.59 7.78 -8.05
CA ARG A 123 13.54 8.30 -8.94
C ARG A 123 12.30 7.43 -8.80
N ILE A 124 11.18 8.04 -8.41
CA ILE A 124 9.87 7.38 -8.36
C ILE A 124 9.08 7.87 -9.59
N ASP A 125 8.66 6.94 -10.45
CA ASP A 125 7.97 7.26 -11.69
C ASP A 125 6.45 7.20 -11.52
N MET A 126 5.89 8.30 -11.03
CA MET A 126 4.45 8.46 -10.85
C MET A 126 3.65 8.42 -12.17
N ASN A 127 4.28 8.74 -13.31
CA ASN A 127 3.60 8.74 -14.61
C ASN A 127 3.38 7.32 -15.13
N SER A 128 4.21 6.37 -14.69
CA SER A 128 4.12 4.95 -15.02
C SER A 128 3.38 4.14 -13.95
N ALA A 129 2.75 4.82 -12.98
CA ALA A 129 1.96 4.17 -11.95
C ALA A 129 0.79 3.38 -12.57
N TYR A 130 0.57 2.18 -12.05
CA TYR A 130 -0.48 1.28 -12.51
C TYR A 130 -1.35 0.85 -11.33
N ALA A 131 -2.66 1.09 -11.44
CA ALA A 131 -3.64 0.62 -10.46
C ALA A 131 -4.49 -0.50 -11.05
N ALA A 132 -4.81 -1.50 -10.24
CA ALA A 132 -5.75 -2.56 -10.60
C ALA A 132 -6.72 -2.82 -9.46
N VAL A 133 -7.94 -3.26 -9.79
CA VAL A 133 -8.86 -3.82 -8.81
C VAL A 133 -8.27 -5.12 -8.28
N ALA A 134 -8.29 -5.27 -6.96
CA ALA A 134 -7.80 -6.46 -6.26
C ALA A 134 -8.94 -7.12 -5.48
N PRO A 135 -8.84 -8.41 -5.13
CA PRO A 135 -9.74 -9.00 -4.14
C PRO A 135 -9.49 -8.39 -2.76
N ALA A 136 -10.56 -8.15 -2.00
CA ALA A 136 -10.44 -7.81 -0.58
C ALA A 136 -9.81 -8.97 0.19
N ARG A 137 -8.95 -8.64 1.14
CA ARG A 137 -8.14 -9.62 1.90
C ARG A 137 -8.50 -9.61 3.39
N LEU A 138 -8.97 -8.49 3.93
CA LEU A 138 -9.45 -8.40 5.32
C LEU A 138 -10.95 -8.63 5.44
N TRP A 139 -11.70 -8.06 4.50
CA TRP A 139 -13.16 -8.03 4.52
C TRP A 139 -13.80 -8.83 3.37
N GLY A 140 -12.98 -9.63 2.67
CA GLY A 140 -13.39 -10.51 1.56
C GLY A 140 -13.85 -11.89 2.00
#